data_AF-A0A8X6LMS1-F1
#
_entry.id   AF-A0A8X6LMS1-F1
#
_cell.length_a   1.000
_cell.length_b   1.000
_cell.length_c   1.000
_cell.angle_alpha   90.00
_cell.angle_beta   90.00
_cell.angle_gamma   90.00
#
_symmetry.space_group_name_H-M   'P 1'
#
loop_
_entity.id
_entity.type
_entity.pdbx_description
1 polymer ?
#
loop_
_entity_poly.entity_id
_entity_poly.type
_entity_poly.pdbx_seq_one_letter_code
_entity_poly.pdbx_strand_id
1 'polypeptide(L)'
;MSQQFNVIMMLINCYEANYAKVNRTMKDGSKEEFECPVTIEFYNKIIRGVDLADQMTNVYGLDRKSCKWWKKVFCPPIDERSGQLMDCVLRTQTSKTPIS
;
A
#
# COMPACT_ATOMS: atom_id res chain seq x y z
N MET A 1 -10.63 -26.14 20.25
CA MET A 1 -10.48 -24.90 19.45
C MET A 1 -10.93 -25.20 18.04
N SER A 2 -12.10 -24.71 17.64
CA SER A 2 -12.57 -24.77 16.26
C SER A 2 -11.61 -23.97 15.37
N GLN A 3 -10.96 -24.63 14.40
CA GLN A 3 -10.21 -23.91 13.37
C GLN A 3 -11.20 -23.15 12.50
N GLN A 4 -11.10 -21.82 12.48
CA GLN A 4 -11.92 -20.96 11.63
C GLN A 4 -11.19 -20.75 10.30
N PHE A 5 -11.85 -21.15 9.21
CA PHE A 5 -11.33 -20.96 7.86
C PHE A 5 -11.87 -19.64 7.30
N ASN A 6 -10.98 -18.72 6.99
CA ASN A 6 -11.31 -17.47 6.28
C ASN A 6 -11.00 -17.66 4.80
N VAL A 7 -12.03 -17.55 3.95
CA VAL A 7 -11.89 -17.71 2.50
C VAL A 7 -11.85 -16.33 1.85
N ILE A 8 -10.93 -16.14 0.89
CA ILE A 8 -10.76 -14.90 0.12
C ILE A 8 -10.86 -15.25 -1.36
N MET A 9 -11.71 -14.52 -2.11
CA MET A 9 -11.88 -14.67 -3.55
C MET A 9 -11.35 -13.44 -4.28
N MET A 10 -10.61 -13.64 -5.37
CA MET A 10 -10.10 -12.56 -6.22
C MET A 10 -10.40 -12.88 -7.69
N LEU A 11 -10.71 -11.84 -8.46
CA LEU A 11 -10.95 -11.94 -9.90
C LEU A 11 -9.78 -11.32 -10.65
N ILE A 12 -9.25 -12.05 -11.64
CA ILE A 12 -8.01 -11.71 -12.33
C ILE A 12 -8.20 -12.03 -13.80
N ASN A 13 -7.79 -11.10 -14.67
CA ASN A 13 -8.01 -11.22 -16.11
C ASN A 13 -6.77 -11.73 -16.89
N CYS A 14 -5.55 -11.36 -16.47
CA CYS A 14 -4.34 -11.54 -17.29
C CYS A 14 -3.18 -12.26 -16.59
N TYR A 15 -3.47 -13.06 -15.56
CA TYR A 15 -2.44 -13.77 -14.81
C TYR A 15 -2.76 -15.26 -14.73
N GLU A 16 -1.74 -16.09 -14.94
CA GLU A 16 -1.83 -17.53 -14.78
C GLU A 16 -1.90 -17.89 -13.29
N ALA A 17 -2.60 -18.98 -12.96
CA ALA A 17 -2.81 -19.46 -11.59
C ALA A 17 -1.56 -20.16 -11.01
N ASN A 18 -0.44 -19.44 -11.03
CA ASN A 18 0.82 -19.92 -10.48
C ASN A 18 0.93 -19.61 -8.98
N TYR A 19 1.66 -20.46 -8.26
CA TYR A 19 1.97 -20.29 -6.84
C TYR A 19 3.41 -19.79 -6.68
N ALA A 20 3.60 -18.78 -5.84
CA ALA A 20 4.90 -18.28 -5.41
C ALA A 20 5.15 -18.62 -3.94
N LYS A 21 6.42 -18.78 -3.59
CA LYS A 21 6.87 -18.95 -2.22
C LYS A 21 7.04 -17.57 -1.58
N VAL A 22 6.27 -17.29 -0.54
CA VAL A 22 6.28 -16.01 0.17
C VAL A 22 6.73 -16.26 1.61
N ASN A 23 7.79 -15.57 2.02
CA ASN A 23 8.25 -15.59 3.40
C ASN A 23 7.31 -14.74 4.27
N ARG A 24 6.72 -15.35 5.30
CA ARG A 24 5.94 -14.63 6.31
C ARG A 24 6.61 -14.74 7.66
N THR A 25 6.62 -13.64 8.39
CA THR A 25 7.09 -13.62 9.78
C THR A 25 5.94 -14.02 10.69
N MET A 26 6.12 -15.11 11.44
CA MET A 26 5.19 -15.54 12.47
C MET A 26 5.23 -14.62 13.68
N LYS A 27 4.22 -14.75 14.55
CA LYS A 27 4.14 -13.98 15.81
C LYS A 27 5.34 -14.24 16.73
N ASP A 28 5.97 -15.41 16.59
CA ASP A 28 7.14 -15.83 17.36
C ASP A 28 8.46 -15.31 16.77
N GLY A 29 8.42 -14.52 15.68
CA GLY A 29 9.58 -13.93 15.02
C GLY A 29 10.31 -14.86 14.04
N SER A 30 9.91 -16.13 13.94
CA SER A 30 10.40 -17.06 12.91
C SER A 30 9.88 -16.64 11.52
N LYS A 31 10.69 -16.88 10.48
CA LYS A 31 10.29 -16.71 9.08
C LYS A 31 9.96 -18.07 8.50
N GLU A 32 8.74 -18.25 8.05
CA GLU A 32 8.27 -19.47 7.41
C GLU A 32 7.91 -19.20 5.95
N GLU A 33 8.19 -20.17 5.10
CA GLU A 33 7.91 -20.11 3.67
C GLU A 33 6.49 -20.64 3.40
N PHE A 34 5.62 -19.80 2.85
CA PHE A 34 4.24 -20.14 2.53
C PHE A 34 4.01 -20.14 1.02
N GLU A 35 3.30 -21.15 0.53
CA GLU A 35 2.80 -21.16 -0.83
C GLU A 35 1.59 -20.22 -0.93
N CYS A 36 1.71 -19.20 -1.79
CA CYS A 36 0.68 -18.21 -2.02
C CYS A 36 0.51 -17.99 -3.53
N PRO A 37 -0.72 -17.90 -4.06
CA PRO A 37 -0.93 -17.50 -5.45
C PRO A 37 -0.18 -16.21 -5.78
N VAL A 38 0.55 -16.20 -6.91
CA VAL A 38 1.35 -15.04 -7.37
C VAL A 38 0.50 -13.78 -7.43
N THR A 39 -0.77 -13.92 -7.79
CA THR A 39 -1.66 -12.76 -7.89
C THR A 39 -1.94 -12.09 -6.56
N ILE A 40 -1.97 -12.83 -5.44
CA ILE A 40 -2.14 -12.23 -4.11
C ILE A 40 -0.92 -11.38 -3.77
N GLU A 41 0.28 -11.86 -4.10
CA GLU A 41 1.52 -11.12 -3.90
C GLU A 41 1.52 -9.82 -4.71
N PHE A 42 1.17 -9.90 -6.00
CA PHE A 42 1.11 -8.75 -6.89
C PHE A 42 0.05 -7.73 -6.44
N TYR A 43 -1.14 -8.19 -6.10
CA TYR A 43 -2.22 -7.36 -5.57
C TYR A 43 -1.77 -6.58 -4.32
N ASN A 44 -1.13 -7.28 -3.37
CA ASN A 44 -0.61 -6.67 -2.14
C ASN A 44 0.46 -5.60 -2.39
N LYS A 45 1.19 -5.68 -3.52
CA LYS A 45 2.19 -4.67 -3.90
C LYS A 45 1.52 -3.41 -4.45
N ILE A 46 0.49 -3.55 -5.28
CA ILE A 46 -0.10 -2.42 -6.03
C ILE A 46 -1.18 -1.71 -5.22
N ILE A 47 -2.03 -2.44 -4.49
CA ILE A 47 -3.23 -1.83 -3.89
C ILE A 47 -2.91 -0.78 -2.83
N ARG A 48 -1.71 -0.84 -2.24
CA ARG A 48 -1.26 0.08 -1.19
C ARG A 48 -1.06 1.52 -1.67
N GLY A 49 -1.10 1.80 -2.97
CA GLY A 49 -0.80 3.14 -3.50
C GLY A 49 -1.76 4.23 -3.01
N VAL A 50 -3.07 3.94 -3.03
CA VAL A 50 -4.10 4.91 -2.61
C VAL A 50 -4.05 5.15 -1.11
N ASP A 51 -4.00 4.07 -0.32
CA ASP A 51 -3.93 4.16 1.15
C ASP A 51 -2.65 4.86 1.62
N LEU A 52 -1.53 4.64 0.94
CA LEU A 52 -0.26 5.30 1.25
C LEU A 52 -0.34 6.80 0.93
N ALA A 53 -0.95 7.17 -0.20
CA ALA A 53 -1.15 8.57 -0.56
C ALA A 53 -2.09 9.28 0.44
N ASP A 54 -3.16 8.62 0.87
CA ASP A 54 -4.07 9.14 1.89
C ASP A 54 -3.37 9.30 3.24
N GLN A 55 -2.60 8.30 3.67
CA GLN A 55 -1.80 8.36 4.89
C GLN A 55 -0.82 9.54 4.86
N MET A 56 -0.10 9.74 3.76
CA MET A 56 0.83 10.87 3.61
C MET A 56 0.09 12.21 3.62
N THR A 57 -1.07 12.28 2.96
CA THR A 57 -1.92 13.48 2.95
C THR A 57 -2.43 13.81 4.35
N ASN A 58 -2.72 12.82 5.18
CA ASN A 58 -3.14 13.03 6.56
C ASN A 58 -1.98 13.45 7.47
N VAL A 59 -0.79 12.85 7.30
CA VAL A 59 0.41 13.17 8.10
C VAL A 59 0.93 14.59 7.80
N TYR A 60 0.93 15.00 6.54
CA TYR A 60 1.47 16.30 6.10
C TYR A 60 0.39 17.33 5.74
N GLY A 61 -0.88 16.96 5.85
CA GLY A 61 -2.00 17.84 5.55
C GLY A 61 -2.09 18.97 6.56
N LEU A 62 -1.82 20.20 6.12
CA LEU A 62 -2.20 21.40 6.87
C LEU A 62 -3.72 21.58 6.75
N ASP A 63 -4.44 20.91 7.67
CA ASP A 63 -5.89 20.92 7.68
C ASP A 63 -6.40 22.30 8.11
N ARG A 64 -6.67 23.16 7.12
CA ARG A 64 -7.13 24.53 7.36
C ARG A 64 -8.58 24.46 7.85
N LYS A 65 -8.82 24.81 9.12
CA LYS A 65 -10.18 24.87 9.70
C LYS A 65 -11.04 25.83 8.88
N SER A 66 -11.86 25.30 7.99
CA SER A 66 -12.76 26.08 7.15
C SER A 66 -14.16 25.48 7.23
N CYS A 67 -15.14 26.31 7.60
CA CYS A 67 -16.53 25.87 7.76
C CYS A 67 -17.25 25.56 6.44
N LYS A 68 -16.58 25.74 5.28
CA LYS A 68 -17.17 25.55 3.95
C LYS A 68 -16.44 24.42 3.21
N TRP A 69 -17.15 23.33 2.92
CA TRP A 69 -16.59 22.11 2.32
C TRP A 69 -15.90 22.34 0.97
N TRP A 70 -16.44 23.23 0.12
CA TRP A 70 -15.89 23.52 -1.21
C TRP A 70 -14.49 24.14 -1.16
N LYS A 71 -14.10 24.76 -0.04
CA LYS A 71 -12.75 25.30 0.12
C LYS A 71 -11.69 24.20 0.19
N LYS A 72 -12.04 22.97 0.63
CA LYS A 72 -11.14 21.82 0.60
C LYS A 72 -10.84 21.34 -0.82
N VAL A 73 -11.78 21.55 -1.75
CA VAL A 73 -11.64 21.15 -3.15
C VAL A 73 -10.80 22.16 -3.95
N PHE A 74 -11.05 23.45 -3.76
CA PHE A 74 -10.39 24.52 -4.54
C PHE A 74 -9.10 25.07 -3.92
N CYS A 75 -8.85 24.82 -2.64
CA CYS A 75 -7.62 25.20 -1.95
C CYS A 75 -7.04 23.96 -1.27
N PRO A 76 -6.54 22.98 -2.05
CA PRO A 76 -5.72 21.92 -1.48
C PRO A 76 -4.54 22.56 -0.72
N PRO A 77 -4.08 21.96 0.39
CA PRO A 77 -2.96 22.50 1.15
C PRO A 77 -1.75 22.61 0.24
N ILE A 78 -1.43 23.84 -0.16
CA ILE A 78 -0.20 24.18 -0.88
C ILE A 78 0.90 24.16 0.18
N ASP A 79 1.51 22.99 0.39
CA ASP A 79 2.69 22.88 1.24
C ASP A 79 3.94 23.10 0.37
N GLU A 80 4.75 24.08 0.77
CA GLU A 80 6.08 24.38 0.23
C GLU A 80 7.07 23.21 0.46
N ARG A 81 6.69 22.22 1.28
CA ARG A 81 7.36 20.90 1.42
C ARG A 81 6.91 19.83 0.42
N SER A 82 6.08 20.15 -0.56
CA SER A 82 5.75 19.24 -1.67
C SER A 82 6.98 18.63 -2.37
N GLY A 83 8.12 19.32 -2.36
CA GLY A 83 9.41 18.77 -2.80
C GLY A 83 9.89 17.56 -1.98
N GLN A 84 9.63 17.51 -0.67
CA GLN A 84 10.00 16.38 0.21
C GLN A 84 9.04 15.19 0.07
N LEU A 85 7.77 15.45 -0.25
CA LEU A 85 6.76 14.40 -0.52
C LEU A 85 7.09 13.62 -1.79
N MET A 86 7.45 14.31 -2.88
CA MET A 86 7.89 13.65 -4.12
C MET A 86 9.15 12.83 -3.88
N ASP A 87 10.09 13.36 -3.10
CA ASP A 87 11.35 12.70 -2.75
C ASP A 87 11.15 11.42 -1.92
N CYS A 88 10.23 11.42 -0.94
CA CYS A 88 9.87 10.24 -0.15
C CYS A 88 9.06 9.21 -0.94
N VAL A 89 8.15 9.65 -1.80
CA VAL A 89 7.38 8.76 -2.71
C VAL A 89 8.29 8.15 -3.78
N LEU A 90 9.25 8.91 -4.34
CA LEU A 90 10.24 8.40 -5.28
C LEU A 90 11.20 7.42 -4.58
N ARG A 91 11.68 7.70 -3.37
CA ARG A 91 12.53 6.77 -2.59
C ARG A 91 11.83 5.46 -2.21
N THR A 92 10.52 5.50 -1.97
CA THR A 92 9.74 4.28 -1.68
C THR A 92 9.40 3.46 -2.93
N GLN A 93 9.41 4.08 -4.11
CA GLN A 93 9.31 3.38 -5.40
C GLN A 93 10.65 2.78 -5.86
N THR A 94 11.79 3.46 -5.64
CA THR A 94 13.12 2.98 -6.05
C THR A 94 13.72 1.91 -5.13
N SER A 95 13.29 1.83 -3.87
CA SER A 95 13.74 0.79 -2.92
C SER A 95 13.11 -0.60 -3.14
N LYS A 96 12.17 -0.72 -4.09
CA LYS A 96 11.45 -1.98 -4.39
C LYS A 96 11.67 -2.51 -5.81
N THR A 97 12.40 -1.79 -6.66
CA THR A 97 12.91 -2.33 -7.92
C THR A 97 14.25 -3.04 -7.64
N PRO A 98 14.37 -4.36 -7.81
CA PRO A 98 15.69 -4.97 -7.84
C PRO A 98 16.45 -4.37 -9.02
N ILE A 99 17.54 -3.68 -8.74
CA ILE A 99 18.56 -3.38 -9.74
C ILE A 99 19.12 -4.75 -10.15
N SER A 100 18.94 -5.08 -11.43
CA SER A 100 19.48 -6.27 -12.10
C SER A 100 20.98 -6.39 -11.93
#